data_AF-A0A034VWY0-F1
#
_entry.id   AF-A0A034VWY0-F1
#
_cell.length_a   1.000
_cell.length_b   1.000
_cell.length_c   1.000
_cell.angle_alpha   90.00
_cell.angle_beta   90.00
_cell.angle_gamma   90.00
#
_symmetry.space_group_name_H-M   'P 1'
#
loop_
_entity.id
_entity.type
_entity.pdbx_description
1 polymer ?
#
loop_
_entity_poly.entity_id
_entity_poly.type
_entity_poly.pdbx_seq_one_letter_code
_entity_poly.pdbx_strand_id
1 'polypeptide(L)'
;MTSFGGNEVREGNFTPTFKIHGQVYHVIGSLLPAPNTTPKFLQIYLSSEEEQLSLRQSATPTLQRGILKSIQEILRANNVYVRSFKTSIDRMPTNSNNYKVVIHA
;
A
#
# COMPACT_ATOMS: atom_id res chain seq x y z
N MET A 1 0.83 2.98 13.26
CA MET A 1 2.09 2.62 13.93
C MET A 1 2.87 1.71 13.00
N THR A 2 4.10 2.10 12.65
CA THR A 2 5.02 1.23 11.90
C THR A 2 5.96 0.61 12.93
N SER A 3 5.95 -0.72 13.03
CA SER A 3 6.90 -1.45 13.85
C SER A 3 8.18 -1.69 13.05
N PHE A 4 9.30 -1.21 13.58
CA PHE A 4 10.62 -1.54 13.05
C PHE A 4 11.14 -2.72 13.85
N GLY A 5 11.00 -3.93 13.30
CA GLY A 5 11.60 -5.12 13.90
C GLY A 5 13.12 -4.94 14.01
N GLY A 6 13.67 -5.21 15.18
CA GLY A 6 15.11 -5.11 15.45
C GLY A 6 15.52 -6.14 16.49
N ASN A 7 16.75 -6.64 16.39
CA ASN A 7 17.32 -7.51 17.40
C ASN A 7 17.91 -6.66 18.52
N GLU A 8 17.51 -6.92 19.76
CA GLU A 8 18.13 -6.30 20.94
C GLU A 8 19.53 -6.92 21.15
N VAL A 9 20.57 -6.09 21.16
CA VAL A 9 21.91 -6.48 21.59
C VAL A 9 22.16 -5.84 22.94
N ARG A 10 22.35 -6.66 23.98
CA ARG A 10 22.64 -6.20 25.35
C ARG A 10 24.13 -6.24 25.61
N GLU A 11 24.78 -5.08 25.63
CA GLU A 11 26.17 -4.92 26.08
C GLU A 11 26.22 -4.29 27.47
N GLY A 12 26.46 -5.10 28.51
CA GLY A 12 26.90 -4.68 29.86
C GLY A 12 26.24 -3.41 30.45
N ASN A 13 27.06 -2.57 31.11
CA ASN A 13 26.66 -1.33 31.81
C ASN A 13 26.17 -0.20 30.87
N PHE A 14 25.80 -0.51 29.63
CA PHE A 14 25.37 0.47 28.63
C PHE A 14 23.89 0.29 28.31
N THR A 15 23.14 1.40 28.30
CA THR A 15 21.73 1.39 27.92
C THR A 15 21.62 1.19 26.40
N PRO A 16 20.93 0.16 25.89
CA PRO A 16 20.96 -0.15 24.47
C PRO A 16 20.34 1.00 23.67
N THR A 17 21.18 1.68 22.91
CA THR A 17 20.78 2.65 21.89
C THR A 17 20.85 1.93 20.55
N PHE A 18 19.71 1.55 19.97
CA PHE A 18 19.73 0.94 18.64
C PHE A 18 20.11 2.02 17.61
N LYS A 19 21.06 1.69 16.73
CA LYS A 19 21.42 2.53 15.57
C LYS A 19 20.90 1.86 14.31
N ILE A 20 20.00 2.53 13.61
CA ILE A 20 19.51 2.10 12.30
C ILE A 20 20.34 2.81 11.24
N HIS A 21 21.04 2.04 10.40
CA HIS A 21 21.74 2.56 9.22
C HIS A 21 20.96 2.19 7.96
N GLY A 22 20.82 3.14 7.03
CA GLY A 22 20.12 2.96 5.75
C GLY A 22 18.81 3.75 5.66
N GLN A 23 18.07 3.53 4.57
CA GLN A 23 16.76 4.13 4.35
C GLN A 23 15.66 3.24 4.93
N VAL A 24 14.68 3.90 5.55
CA VAL A 24 13.51 3.26 6.12
C VAL A 24 12.44 3.10 5.04
N TYR A 25 11.98 1.87 4.82
CA TYR A 25 10.91 1.55 3.87
C TYR A 25 9.69 1.00 4.59
N HIS A 26 8.50 1.37 4.12
CA HIS A 26 7.26 0.73 4.56
C HIS A 26 6.93 -0.44 3.64
N VAL A 27 6.95 -1.66 4.17
CA VAL A 27 6.56 -2.86 3.42
C VAL A 27 5.05 -3.06 3.53
N ILE A 28 4.32 -2.87 2.42
CA ILE A 28 2.85 -2.87 2.39
C ILE A 28 2.25 -4.28 2.20
N GLY A 29 3.09 -5.32 2.13
CA GLY A 29 2.65 -6.71 1.94
C GLY A 29 2.39 -7.04 0.47
N SER A 30 1.50 -8.00 0.21
CA SER A 30 1.22 -8.47 -1.16
C SER A 30 0.50 -7.40 -1.99
N LEU A 31 0.90 -7.26 -3.26
CA LEU A 31 0.25 -6.36 -4.21
C LEU A 31 -1.16 -6.84 -4.56
N LEU A 32 -1.31 -8.15 -4.75
CA LEU A 32 -2.61 -8.76 -5.04
C LEU A 32 -3.22 -9.36 -3.76
N PRO A 33 -4.57 -9.40 -3.68
CA PRO A 33 -5.24 -10.14 -2.63
C PRO A 33 -4.86 -11.62 -2.67
N ALA A 34 -4.92 -12.30 -1.52
CA ALA A 34 -4.83 -13.75 -1.49
C ALA A 34 -6.04 -14.37 -2.22
N PRO A 35 -5.93 -15.61 -2.71
CA PRO A 35 -7.06 -16.30 -3.34
C PRO A 35 -8.33 -16.22 -2.48
N ASN A 36 -9.46 -15.88 -3.09
CA ASN A 36 -10.77 -15.75 -2.45
C ASN A 36 -10.87 -14.65 -1.37
N THR A 37 -9.96 -13.66 -1.38
CA THR A 37 -10.04 -12.50 -0.49
C THR A 37 -10.31 -11.21 -1.25
N THR A 38 -10.97 -10.25 -0.61
CA THR A 38 -11.20 -8.93 -1.19
C THR A 38 -9.95 -8.05 -1.05
N PRO A 39 -9.62 -7.21 -2.05
CA PRO A 39 -8.54 -6.25 -1.93
C PRO A 39 -8.73 -5.33 -0.73
N LYS A 40 -7.65 -5.08 0.02
CA LYS A 40 -7.64 -4.18 1.18
C LYS A 40 -6.54 -3.13 1.09
N PHE A 41 -6.74 -2.01 1.78
CA PHE A 41 -5.77 -0.92 1.88
C PHE A 41 -5.23 -0.49 0.51
N LEU A 42 -3.93 -0.71 0.26
CA LEU A 42 -3.26 -0.36 -0.99
C LEU A 42 -3.72 -1.18 -2.19
N GLN A 43 -4.09 -2.44 -1.98
CA GLN A 43 -4.48 -3.37 -3.04
C GLN A 43 -5.69 -2.85 -3.82
N ILE A 44 -6.54 -2.05 -3.16
CA ILE A 44 -7.67 -1.39 -3.80
C ILE A 44 -7.19 -0.54 -4.98
N TYR A 45 -6.10 0.22 -4.84
CA TYR A 45 -5.58 1.08 -5.92
C TYR A 45 -5.00 0.31 -7.11
N LEU A 46 -4.83 -1.01 -6.99
CA LEU A 46 -4.32 -1.89 -8.05
C LEU A 46 -5.46 -2.53 -8.88
N SER A 47 -6.71 -2.34 -8.47
CA SER A 47 -7.92 -2.72 -9.21
C SER A 47 -8.36 -1.65 -10.20
N SER A 48 -9.36 -1.97 -11.03
CA SER A 48 -9.98 -1.01 -11.94
C SER A 48 -10.66 0.14 -11.18
N GLU A 49 -10.86 1.30 -11.82
CA GLU A 49 -11.42 2.49 -11.16
C GLU A 49 -12.86 2.28 -10.64
N GLU A 50 -13.67 1.53 -11.38
CA GLU A 50 -15.04 1.22 -10.97
C GLU A 50 -15.09 0.20 -9.84
N GLU A 51 -14.18 -0.76 -9.86
CA GLU A 51 -14.03 -1.76 -8.80
C GLU A 51 -13.53 -1.11 -7.51
N GLN A 52 -12.58 -0.17 -7.60
CA GLN A 52 -12.13 0.66 -6.49
C GLN A 52 -13.29 1.36 -5.78
N LEU A 53 -14.16 2.01 -6.55
CA LEU A 53 -15.31 2.73 -6.01
C LEU A 53 -16.31 1.76 -5.36
N SER A 54 -16.53 0.60 -5.98
CA SER A 54 -17.41 -0.44 -5.48
C SER A 54 -16.90 -1.11 -4.20
N LEU A 55 -15.59 -1.39 -4.10
CA LEU A 55 -14.93 -1.89 -2.90
C LEU A 55 -14.99 -0.89 -1.75
N ARG A 56 -14.81 0.40 -2.04
CA ARG A 56 -14.95 1.44 -1.00
C ARG A 56 -16.40 1.59 -0.56
N GLN A 57 -17.36 1.55 -1.47
CA GLN A 57 -18.78 1.60 -1.15
C GLN A 57 -19.21 0.42 -0.28
N SER A 58 -18.73 -0.80 -0.55
CA SER A 58 -19.05 -1.97 0.26
C SER A 58 -18.40 -1.91 1.65
N ALA A 59 -17.20 -1.34 1.76
CA ALA A 59 -16.52 -1.12 3.04
C ALA A 59 -17.13 0.02 3.86
N THR A 60 -17.75 1.01 3.22
CA THR A 60 -18.42 2.14 3.88
C THR A 60 -19.85 2.34 3.35
N PRO A 61 -20.81 1.46 3.68
CA PRO A 61 -22.15 1.46 3.09
C PRO A 61 -22.96 2.74 3.34
N THR A 62 -22.67 3.43 4.46
CA THR A 62 -23.35 4.66 4.88
C THR A 62 -22.84 5.90 4.13
N LEU A 63 -21.67 5.82 3.50
CA LEU A 63 -21.09 6.95 2.78
C LEU A 63 -21.68 7.03 1.37
N GLN A 64 -22.01 8.25 0.94
CA GLN A 64 -22.58 8.47 -0.39
C GLN A 64 -21.55 8.19 -1.48
N ARG A 65 -21.94 7.41 -2.50
CA ARG A 65 -21.08 7.04 -3.64
C ARG A 65 -20.49 8.26 -4.36
N GLY A 66 -21.25 9.35 -4.46
CA GLY A 66 -20.80 10.60 -5.07
C GLY A 66 -19.58 11.20 -4.34
N ILE A 67 -19.59 11.19 -3.00
CA ILE A 67 -18.47 11.69 -2.19
C ILE A 67 -17.23 10.81 -2.40
N LEU A 68 -17.40 9.48 -2.37
CA LEU A 68 -16.31 8.54 -2.64
C LEU A 68 -15.68 8.77 -4.01
N LYS A 69 -16.51 9.00 -5.04
CA LYS A 69 -16.06 9.30 -6.40
C LYS A 69 -15.25 10.61 -6.43
N SER A 70 -15.75 11.67 -5.81
CA SER A 70 -15.03 12.96 -5.75
C SER A 70 -13.67 12.83 -5.06
N ILE A 71 -13.60 12.10 -3.93
CA ILE A 71 -12.33 11.85 -3.23
C ILE A 71 -11.36 11.06 -4.12
N GLN A 72 -11.86 10.02 -4.80
CA GLN A 72 -11.05 9.21 -5.71
C GLN A 72 -10.48 10.04 -6.87
N GLU A 73 -11.28 10.94 -7.46
CA GLU A 73 -10.84 11.84 -8.53
C GLU A 73 -9.78 12.83 -8.05
N ILE A 74 -9.97 13.45 -6.88
CA ILE A 74 -8.99 14.36 -6.27
C ILE A 74 -7.67 13.63 -6.00
N LEU A 75 -7.73 12.42 -5.44
CA LEU A 75 -6.54 11.62 -5.17
C LEU A 75 -5.81 11.23 -6.46
N ARG A 76 -6.53 10.83 -7.51
CA ARG A 76 -5.90 10.51 -8.80
C ARG A 76 -5.23 11.74 -9.42
N ALA A 77 -5.89 12.89 -9.37
CA ALA A 77 -5.37 14.14 -9.93
C ALA A 77 -4.11 14.61 -9.19
N ASN A 78 -4.06 14.48 -7.86
CA ASN A 78 -3.04 15.16 -7.05
C ASN A 78 -2.02 14.23 -6.39
N ASN A 79 -2.38 12.98 -6.10
CA ASN A 79 -1.51 12.06 -5.36
C ASN A 79 -0.57 11.30 -6.30
N VAL A 80 0.73 11.63 -6.25
CA VAL A 80 1.77 10.99 -7.07
C VAL A 80 1.86 9.48 -6.84
N TYR A 81 1.61 8.99 -5.62
CA TYR A 81 1.67 7.57 -5.30
C TYR A 81 0.56 6.79 -5.98
N VAL A 82 -0.66 7.34 -6.02
CA VAL A 82 -1.80 6.72 -6.73
C VAL A 82 -1.47 6.50 -8.20
N ARG A 83 -0.79 7.47 -8.84
CA ARG A 83 -0.32 7.32 -10.23
C ARG A 83 0.78 6.27 -10.36
N SER A 84 1.72 6.22 -9.42
CA SER A 84 2.78 5.21 -9.38
C SER A 84 2.23 3.78 -9.23
N PHE A 85 1.22 3.56 -8.39
CA PHE A 85 0.58 2.25 -8.25
C PHE A 85 -0.09 1.80 -9.54
N LYS A 86 -0.84 2.70 -10.19
CA LYS A 86 -1.50 2.39 -11.47
C LYS A 86 -0.48 2.04 -12.57
N THR A 87 0.59 2.83 -12.67
CA THR A 87 1.66 2.56 -13.65
C THR A 87 2.36 1.24 -13.38
N SER A 88 2.51 0.87 -12.11
CA SER A 88 3.14 -0.39 -11.72
C SER A 88 2.30 -1.61 -12.09
N ILE A 89 0.98 -1.56 -11.88
CA ILE A 89 0.10 -2.68 -12.27
C ILE A 89 0.01 -2.83 -13.79
N ASP A 90 -0.03 -1.72 -14.53
CA ASP A 90 -0.10 -1.73 -15.99
C ASP A 90 1.17 -2.31 -16.64
N ARG A 91 2.29 -2.28 -15.92
CA ARG A 91 3.59 -2.85 -16.34
C ARG A 91 3.86 -4.24 -15.77
N MET A 92 2.94 -4.78 -14.97
CA MET A 92 3.13 -6.08 -14.35
C MET A 92 3.08 -7.20 -15.41
N PRO A 93 4.12 -8.04 -15.54
CA PRO A 93 4.10 -9.15 -16.47
C PRO A 93 3.07 -10.21 -16.03
N THR A 94 2.34 -10.78 -16.97
CA THR A 94 1.29 -11.79 -16.71
C THR A 94 1.82 -13.07 -16.05
N ASN A 95 3.12 -13.35 -16.18
CA ASN A 95 3.76 -14.59 -15.71
C ASN A 95 4.72 -14.37 -14.52
N SER A 96 4.60 -13.26 -13.80
CA SER A 96 5.53 -12.93 -12.71
C SER A 96 4.95 -13.20 -11.33
N ASN A 97 5.44 -14.26 -10.66
CA ASN A 97 5.05 -14.58 -9.28
C ASN A 97 5.77 -13.71 -8.23
N ASN A 98 6.82 -12.97 -8.61
CA ASN A 98 7.67 -12.20 -7.70
C ASN A 98 7.81 -10.73 -8.13
N TYR A 99 6.75 -10.14 -8.68
CA TYR A 99 6.77 -8.73 -9.09
C TYR A 99 6.90 -7.82 -7.86
N LYS A 100 7.88 -6.91 -7.88
CA LYS A 100 8.16 -5.98 -6.78
C LYS A 100 8.05 -4.55 -7.28
N VAL A 101 7.32 -3.74 -6.53
CA VAL A 101 7.17 -2.30 -6.78
C VAL A 101 7.92 -1.55 -5.69
N VAL A 102 8.91 -0.75 -6.09
CA VAL A 102 9.65 0.14 -5.18
C VAL A 102 9.36 1.56 -5.62
N ILE A 103 8.80 2.36 -4.70
CA ILE A 103 8.53 3.77 -4.94
C ILE A 103 9.48 4.57 -4.07
N HIS A 104 10.30 5.40 -4.72
CA HIS A 104 11.13 6.37 -4.04
C HIS A 104 10.30 7.64 -3.81
N ALA A 105 10.20 8.05 -2.55
CA ALA A 105 9.49 9.23 -2.07
C ALA A 105 10.48 10.35 -1.76
#